data_AF-A0A942DNK1-F1
#
_entry.id   AF-A0A942DNK1-F1
#
_cell.length_a   1.000
_cell.length_b   1.000
_cell.length_c   1.000
_cell.angle_alpha   90.00
_cell.angle_beta   90.00
_cell.angle_gamma   90.00
#
_symmetry.space_group_name_H-M   'P 1'
#
loop_
_entity.id
_entity.type
_entity.pdbx_description
1 polymer ?
#
loop_
_entity_poly.entity_id
_entity_poly.type
_entity_poly.pdbx_seq_one_letter_code
_entity_poly.pdbx_strand_id
1 'polypeptide(L)'
;MKKLNLALASVLAFSLALPAFAEGTKKNKLNTNLYEQEAKDSTISGKVKAVREVQGDTEVFIDNPKGNSGPYTLPENIKDRANLLKILQASQKPGGGSVTMSIDEQQRIKSVESSGGSAKSSSSIPEF
;
A
#
# COMPACT_ATOMS: atom_id res chain seq x y z
N MET A 1 13.83 -7.38 -73.96
CA MET A 1 14.55 -8.67 -74.08
C MET A 1 15.51 -8.83 -72.91
N LYS A 2 15.32 -9.86 -72.06
CA LYS A 2 16.33 -10.72 -71.40
C LYS A 2 15.73 -11.33 -70.12
N LYS A 3 15.66 -12.67 -70.14
CA LYS A 3 15.28 -13.59 -69.07
C LYS A 3 16.48 -13.80 -68.13
N LEU A 4 16.27 -14.10 -66.85
CA LEU A 4 17.17 -14.91 -66.00
C LEU A 4 16.41 -15.29 -64.72
N ASN A 5 15.94 -16.54 -64.64
CA ASN A 5 16.52 -17.66 -63.85
C ASN A 5 16.05 -17.61 -62.38
N LEU A 6 15.04 -18.42 -62.03
CA LEU A 6 15.20 -19.78 -61.51
C LEU A 6 16.06 -19.80 -60.23
N ALA A 7 15.38 -19.71 -59.09
CA ALA A 7 15.91 -20.18 -57.81
C ALA A 7 14.81 -20.99 -57.13
N LEU A 8 14.96 -22.29 -57.28
CA LEU A 8 14.29 -23.35 -56.55
C LEU A 8 14.75 -23.25 -55.08
N ALA A 9 13.87 -22.85 -54.17
CA ALA A 9 14.14 -22.89 -52.74
C ALA A 9 13.12 -23.83 -52.08
N SER A 10 13.48 -25.12 -52.08
CA SER A 10 12.93 -26.13 -51.18
C SER A 10 13.28 -25.72 -49.75
N VAL A 11 12.30 -25.25 -48.97
CA VAL A 11 12.45 -25.06 -47.52
C VAL A 11 11.76 -26.22 -46.82
N LEU A 12 12.64 -27.10 -46.36
CA LEU A 12 12.42 -28.26 -45.53
C LEU A 12 11.89 -27.84 -44.14
N ALA A 13 10.81 -28.51 -43.73
CA ALA A 13 10.44 -28.90 -42.36
C ALA A 13 10.66 -27.94 -41.18
N PHE A 14 9.55 -27.60 -40.51
CA PHE A 14 9.53 -27.55 -39.04
C PHE A 14 8.18 -28.03 -38.52
N SER A 15 8.04 -29.36 -38.40
CA SER A 15 6.95 -29.97 -37.64
C SER A 15 7.16 -29.67 -36.16
N LEU A 16 6.56 -28.58 -35.68
CA LEU A 16 6.43 -28.32 -34.24
C LEU A 16 5.37 -29.26 -33.67
N ALA A 17 5.86 -30.31 -33.03
CA ALA A 17 5.08 -31.19 -32.18
C ALA A 17 4.30 -30.36 -31.15
N LEU A 18 3.00 -30.64 -31.06
CA LEU A 18 2.13 -30.12 -30.02
C LEU A 18 2.64 -30.60 -28.64
N PRO A 19 2.70 -29.76 -27.61
CA PRO A 19 2.63 -30.26 -26.24
C PRO A 19 1.19 -30.72 -25.98
N ALA A 20 1.04 -32.04 -25.83
CA ALA A 20 -0.13 -32.67 -25.25
C ALA A 20 -0.34 -32.14 -23.82
N PHE A 21 -1.28 -31.21 -23.65
CA PHE A 21 -1.78 -30.84 -22.33
C PHE A 21 -2.81 -31.89 -21.90
N ALA A 22 -2.30 -32.97 -21.30
CA ALA A 22 -3.11 -33.93 -20.58
C ALA A 22 -3.29 -33.47 -19.12
N GLU A 23 -4.56 -33.18 -18.81
CA GLU A 23 -5.28 -33.59 -17.61
C GLU A 23 -4.80 -33.13 -16.23
N GLY A 24 -5.69 -32.38 -15.56
CA GLY A 24 -5.54 -31.99 -14.16
C GLY A 24 -6.68 -31.09 -13.70
N THR A 25 -7.91 -31.63 -13.72
CA THR A 25 -9.12 -31.00 -13.19
C THR A 25 -9.02 -30.75 -11.68
N LYS A 26 -8.38 -29.66 -11.28
CA LYS A 26 -8.66 -29.04 -9.98
C LYS A 26 -9.83 -28.09 -10.16
N LYS A 27 -11.02 -28.58 -9.80
CA LYS A 27 -12.22 -27.77 -9.58
C LYS A 27 -11.94 -26.80 -8.42
N ASN A 28 -11.21 -25.72 -8.70
CA ASN A 28 -11.17 -24.59 -7.80
C ASN A 28 -12.47 -23.83 -8.02
N LYS A 29 -13.36 -23.86 -7.02
CA LYS A 29 -14.56 -23.02 -6.98
C LYS A 29 -14.13 -21.59 -7.34
N LEU A 30 -14.53 -21.13 -8.52
CA LEU A 30 -14.40 -19.74 -8.91
C LEU A 30 -15.22 -18.95 -7.89
N ASN A 31 -14.51 -18.24 -7.01
CA ASN A 31 -15.10 -17.40 -5.99
C ASN A 31 -15.69 -16.18 -6.73
N THR A 32 -17.00 -16.18 -6.94
CA THR A 32 -17.77 -15.10 -7.58
C THR A 32 -17.91 -13.90 -6.63
N ASN A 33 -16.78 -13.31 -6.23
CA ASN A 33 -16.72 -12.05 -5.48
C ASN A 33 -15.73 -11.10 -6.16
N LEU A 34 -15.91 -10.87 -7.46
CA LEU A 34 -15.08 -9.95 -8.26
C LEU A 34 -15.70 -8.54 -8.37
N TYR A 35 -16.57 -8.16 -7.43
CA TYR A 35 -17.23 -6.85 -7.39
C TYR A 35 -17.19 -6.19 -5.99
N GLU A 36 -16.21 -6.54 -5.17
CA GLU A 36 -15.74 -5.65 -4.11
C GLU A 36 -14.39 -5.13 -4.56
N GLN A 37 -14.42 -4.13 -5.44
CA GLN A 37 -13.27 -3.26 -5.63
C GLN A 37 -13.17 -2.41 -4.36
N GLU A 38 -12.68 -3.02 -3.29
CA GLU A 38 -12.31 -2.31 -2.07
C GLU A 38 -11.34 -1.20 -2.50
N ALA A 39 -11.67 0.05 -2.18
CA ALA A 39 -10.77 1.18 -2.35
C ALA A 39 -9.40 0.74 -1.84
N LYS A 40 -8.35 0.84 -2.66
CA LYS A 40 -7.02 0.31 -2.33
C LYS A 40 -6.40 1.20 -1.26
N ASP A 41 -6.86 1.02 -0.03
CA ASP A 41 -6.29 1.64 1.14
C ASP A 41 -4.83 1.22 1.21
N SER A 42 -3.96 2.19 0.98
CA SER A 42 -2.53 1.94 0.94
C SER A 42 -2.03 2.03 2.37
N THR A 43 -1.32 1.01 2.83
CA THR A 43 -0.71 1.04 4.15
C THR A 43 0.75 1.45 4.00
N ILE A 44 1.12 2.52 4.69
CA ILE A 44 2.49 3.01 4.73
C ILE A 44 3.02 2.94 6.15
N SER A 45 4.31 2.71 6.30
CA SER A 45 4.97 2.77 7.59
C SER A 45 6.23 3.62 7.50
N GLY A 46 6.50 4.38 8.54
CA GLY A 46 7.65 5.26 8.55
C GLY A 46 7.70 6.12 9.80
N LYS A 47 8.72 6.98 9.86
CA LYS A 47 8.91 7.91 10.97
C LYS A 47 8.32 9.26 10.61
N VAL A 48 7.54 9.85 11.50
CA VAL A 48 7.03 11.21 11.30
C VAL A 48 8.19 12.20 11.40
N LYS A 49 8.38 13.04 10.37
CA LYS A 49 9.37 14.14 10.37
C LYS A 49 8.76 15.45 10.84
N ALA A 50 7.54 15.72 10.40
CA ALA A 50 6.85 16.97 10.72
C ALA A 50 5.34 16.76 10.78
N VAL A 51 4.69 17.51 11.66
CA VAL A 51 3.24 17.65 11.75
C VAL A 51 2.94 19.15 11.69
N ARG A 52 2.09 19.59 10.78
CA ARG A 52 1.75 21.00 10.55
C ARG A 52 0.25 21.16 10.38
N GLU A 53 -0.31 22.25 10.87
CA GLU A 53 -1.71 22.59 10.62
C GLU A 53 -1.80 23.57 9.43
N VAL A 54 -2.64 23.24 8.45
CA VAL A 54 -2.85 24.00 7.22
C VAL A 54 -4.35 24.11 6.97
N GLN A 55 -4.88 25.32 7.08
CA GLN A 55 -6.29 25.64 6.75
C GLN A 55 -7.34 24.75 7.46
N GLY A 56 -7.05 24.27 8.67
CA GLY A 56 -7.94 23.40 9.46
C GLY A 56 -7.59 21.91 9.39
N ASP A 57 -6.89 21.49 8.34
CA ASP A 57 -6.36 20.13 8.23
C ASP A 57 -4.95 20.02 8.81
N THR A 58 -4.52 18.79 9.12
CA THR A 58 -3.17 18.53 9.64
C THR A 58 -2.35 17.76 8.62
N GLU A 59 -1.30 18.36 8.08
CA GLU A 59 -0.33 17.70 7.22
C GLU A 59 0.74 16.96 8.04
N VAL A 60 0.99 15.71 7.67
CA VAL A 60 1.94 14.81 8.32
C VAL A 60 2.98 14.38 7.29
N PHE A 61 4.23 14.72 7.54
CA PHE A 61 5.35 14.32 6.69
C PHE A 61 6.00 13.07 7.25
N ILE A 62 6.12 12.03 6.43
CA ILE A 62 6.72 10.76 6.84
C ILE A 62 7.97 10.47 6.03
N ASP A 63 9.00 10.01 6.75
CA ASP A 63 10.17 9.39 6.16
C ASP A 63 9.93 7.88 6.04
N ASN A 64 9.70 7.41 4.81
CA ASN A 64 9.60 6.00 4.53
C ASN A 64 10.79 5.55 3.67
N PRO A 65 11.68 4.69 4.19
CA PRO A 65 12.82 4.19 3.43
C PRO A 65 12.42 3.32 2.22
N LYS A 66 11.16 2.87 2.15
CA LYS A 66 10.64 2.02 1.05
C LYS A 66 9.98 2.81 -0.09
N GLY A 67 10.02 4.15 -0.06
CA GLY A 67 9.76 4.99 -1.24
C GLY A 67 8.52 5.88 -1.18
N ASN A 68 7.57 5.67 -0.27
CA ASN A 68 6.41 6.55 -0.10
C ASN A 68 6.65 7.57 1.01
N SER A 69 7.39 8.63 0.68
CA SER A 69 7.60 9.79 1.53
C SER A 69 6.82 10.97 0.97
N GLY A 70 6.05 11.66 1.81
CA GLY A 70 5.23 12.77 1.38
C GLY A 70 4.40 13.37 2.51
N PRO A 71 3.73 14.49 2.25
CA PRO A 71 2.68 14.99 3.11
C PRO A 71 1.45 14.08 3.00
N TYR A 72 0.93 13.66 4.14
CA TYR A 72 -0.34 12.97 4.27
C TYR A 72 -1.28 13.86 5.06
N THR A 73 -2.53 13.94 4.65
CA THR A 73 -3.50 14.82 5.29
C THR A 73 -4.29 14.06 6.34
N LEU A 74 -4.25 14.51 7.59
CA LEU A 74 -5.15 14.07 8.65
C LEU A 74 -6.38 15.00 8.64
N PRO A 75 -7.56 14.51 8.22
CA PRO A 75 -8.77 15.34 8.16
C PRO A 75 -9.19 15.81 9.56
N GLU A 76 -9.74 17.02 9.66
CA GLU A 76 -10.25 17.54 10.94
C GLU A 76 -11.38 16.66 11.54
N ASN A 77 -12.26 16.15 10.68
CA ASN A 77 -13.47 15.40 11.06
C ASN A 77 -13.25 13.90 11.30
N ILE A 78 -11.99 13.46 11.44
CA ILE A 78 -11.69 12.04 11.65
C ILE A 78 -12.01 11.59 13.08
N LYS A 79 -12.53 10.36 13.20
CA LYS A 79 -12.72 9.71 14.51
C LYS A 79 -11.37 9.60 15.23
N ASP A 80 -11.40 9.82 16.54
CA ASP A 80 -10.22 9.74 17.40
C ASP A 80 -9.05 10.65 16.99
N ARG A 81 -9.33 11.78 16.30
CA ARG A 81 -8.31 12.75 15.84
C ARG A 81 -7.27 13.08 16.91
N ALA A 82 -7.70 13.34 18.14
CA ALA A 82 -6.81 13.67 19.25
C ALA A 82 -5.84 12.54 19.60
N ASN A 83 -6.27 11.28 19.52
CA ASN A 83 -5.42 10.11 19.76
C ASN A 83 -4.44 9.92 18.60
N LEU A 84 -4.91 10.05 17.36
CA LEU A 84 -4.06 9.96 16.16
C LEU A 84 -2.96 11.02 16.17
N LEU A 85 -3.30 12.27 16.49
CA LEU A 85 -2.32 13.35 16.67
C LEU A 85 -1.29 13.05 17.74
N LYS A 86 -1.70 12.48 18.88
CA LYS A 86 -0.76 12.07 19.94
C LYS A 86 0.23 11.01 19.44
N ILE A 87 -0.25 10.01 18.69
CA ILE A 87 0.61 8.96 18.10
C ILE A 87 1.61 9.57 17.11
N LEU A 88 1.14 10.46 16.23
CA LEU A 88 1.97 11.15 15.23
C LEU A 88 3.03 12.05 15.88
N GLN A 89 2.64 12.85 16.86
CA GLN A 89 3.55 13.70 17.63
C GLN A 89 4.54 12.87 18.46
N ALA A 90 4.12 11.71 18.98
CA ALA A 90 5.01 10.79 19.68
C ALA A 90 6.07 10.20 18.74
N SER A 91 5.69 9.85 17.51
CA SER A 91 6.63 9.39 16.47
C SER A 91 7.63 10.48 16.03
N GLN A 92 7.18 11.74 15.99
CA GLN A 92 8.02 12.88 15.63
C GLN A 92 9.17 13.13 16.63
N LYS A 93 8.95 12.83 17.91
CA LYS A 93 9.94 13.10 18.97
C LYS A 93 11.24 12.31 18.75
N PRO A 94 12.39 12.84 19.20
CA PRO A 94 13.62 12.06 19.28
C PRO A 94 13.38 10.85 20.20
N GLY A 95 13.63 9.64 19.69
CA GLY A 95 13.31 8.37 20.38
C GLY A 95 11.89 7.84 20.15
N GLY A 96 11.04 8.55 19.40
CA GLY A 96 9.73 8.07 18.96
C GLY A 96 9.83 6.89 17.98
N GLY A 97 8.94 5.91 18.17
CA GLY A 97 8.81 4.77 17.27
C GLY A 97 8.22 5.14 15.91
N SER A 98 8.40 4.26 14.93
CA SER A 98 7.70 4.39 13.65
C SER A 98 6.19 4.23 13.83
N VAL A 99 5.44 4.76 12.88
CA VAL A 99 3.99 4.60 12.80
C VAL A 99 3.65 3.89 11.50
N THR A 100 2.60 3.08 11.56
CA THR A 100 1.92 2.52 10.40
C THR A 100 0.62 3.28 10.22
N MET A 101 0.28 3.67 9.00
CA MET A 101 -0.96 4.35 8.73
C MET A 101 -1.61 3.85 7.45
N SER A 102 -2.93 3.79 7.48
CA SER A 102 -3.75 3.49 6.31
C SER A 102 -4.18 4.80 5.69
N ILE A 103 -3.86 4.98 4.41
CA ILE A 103 -4.19 6.16 3.62
C ILE A 103 -5.16 5.80 2.50
N ASP A 104 -6.04 6.73 2.16
CA ASP A 104 -6.88 6.61 0.98
C ASP A 104 -6.11 6.98 -0.32
N GLU A 105 -6.80 6.89 -1.45
CA GLU A 105 -6.26 7.26 -2.77
C GLU A 105 -5.91 8.76 -2.88
N GLN A 106 -6.41 9.59 -1.98
CA GLN A 106 -6.16 11.03 -1.88
C GLN A 106 -5.07 11.37 -0.84
N GLN A 107 -4.34 10.38 -0.34
CA GLN A 107 -3.30 10.54 0.69
C GLN A 107 -3.86 11.06 2.03
N ARG A 108 -5.15 10.84 2.30
CA ARG A 108 -5.76 11.17 3.59
C ARG A 108 -5.62 9.99 4.54
N ILE A 109 -5.19 10.30 5.75
CA ILE A 109 -4.99 9.33 6.83
C ILE A 109 -6.36 8.88 7.33
N LYS A 110 -6.61 7.57 7.34
CA LYS A 110 -7.80 6.93 7.94
C LYS A 110 -7.52 6.39 9.34
N SER A 111 -6.33 5.87 9.57
CA SER A 111 -5.91 5.29 10.84
C SER A 111 -4.41 5.40 11.01
N VAL A 112 -3.95 5.44 12.26
CA VAL A 112 -2.53 5.45 12.62
C VAL A 112 -2.33 4.51 13.79
N GLU A 113 -1.36 3.61 13.65
CA GLU A 113 -0.94 2.66 14.66
C GLU A 113 0.53 2.88 14.99
N SER A 114 0.87 2.85 16.28
CA SER A 114 2.28 2.89 16.69
C SER A 114 2.90 1.51 16.51
N SER A 115 4.02 1.43 15.78
CA SER A 115 4.75 0.18 15.60
C SER A 115 5.70 -0.13 16.77
N GLY A 116 5.63 0.63 17.86
CA GLY A 116 6.57 0.54 18.97
C GLY A 116 5.99 1.12 20.25
N GLY A 117 5.33 0.24 21.03
CA GLY A 117 4.99 0.50 22.42
C GLY A 117 3.49 0.57 22.65
N SER A 118 2.96 -0.52 23.23
CA SER A 118 1.72 -0.53 23.98
C SER A 118 1.59 0.76 24.79
N ALA A 119 0.50 1.49 24.56
CA ALA A 119 0.01 2.43 25.55
C ALA A 119 -0.31 1.61 26.81
N LYS A 120 0.65 1.51 27.72
CA LYS A 120 0.40 1.10 29.09
C LYS A 120 -0.31 2.29 29.74
N SER A 121 -1.61 2.44 29.48
CA SER A 121 -2.47 3.32 30.26
C SER A 121 -2.73 2.65 31.62
N SER A 122 -1.73 2.65 32.50
CA SER A 122 -2.00 2.45 33.92
C SER A 122 -2.51 3.77 34.47
N SER A 123 -3.80 4.02 34.24
CA SER A 123 -4.56 5.03 34.96
C SER A 123 -4.72 4.53 36.40
N SER A 124 -3.83 4.97 37.29
CA SER A 124 -4.04 4.87 38.73
C SER A 124 -5.11 5.90 39.10
N ILE A 125 -6.36 5.47 39.17
CA ILE A 125 -7.45 6.26 39.77
C ILE A 125 -7.25 6.15 41.29
N PRO A 126 -7.00 7.25 42.03
CA PRO A 126 -7.10 7.20 43.49
C PRO A 126 -8.58 7.13 43.87
N GLU A 127 -9.01 6.04 44.51
CA GLU A 127 -10.21 6.06 45.34
C GLU A 127 -9.92 6.94 46.57
N PHE A 128 -10.75 7.96 46.77
CA PHE A 128 -10.83 8.76 47.99
C PHE A 128 -11.75 8.09 49.00
#